data_AF-A0A9E4IZZ7-F1
#
_entry.id   AF-A0A9E4IZZ7-F1
#
_cell.length_a   1.000
_cell.length_b   1.000
_cell.length_c   1.000
_cell.angle_alpha   90.00
_cell.angle_beta   90.00
_cell.angle_gamma   90.00
#
_symmetry.space_group_name_H-M   'P 1'
#
loop_
_entity.id
_entity.type
_entity.pdbx_description
1 polymer ?
#
loop_
_entity_poly.entity_id
_entity_poly.type
_entity_poly.pdbx_seq_one_letter_code
_entity_poly.pdbx_strand_id
1 'polypeptide(L)'
;MYHSSCSVCHGDDLSGGEMGPGLAGNSFISFWDGLSLGDLYNVMSVSMPQDNPGSLDTAQYVDVIAYMLQESEFPTGDGELSEGALGDVAIQAEAQ
;
A
#
# COMPACT_ATOMS: atom_id res chain seq x y z
N MET A 1 -11.11 -3.03 -5.35
CA MET A 1 -10.03 -4.03 -5.38
C MET A 1 -9.57 -4.42 -3.98
N TYR A 2 -9.29 -3.45 -3.09
CA TYR A 2 -8.83 -3.75 -1.73
C TYR A 2 -9.72 -4.74 -0.95
N HIS A 3 -11.01 -4.45 -0.75
CA HIS A 3 -11.89 -5.31 0.05
C HIS A 3 -12.10 -6.73 -0.52
N SER A 4 -11.93 -6.93 -1.82
CA SER A 4 -12.14 -8.25 -2.44
C SER A 4 -10.93 -9.16 -2.32
N SER A 5 -9.73 -8.59 -2.14
CA SER A 5 -8.47 -9.32 -2.32
C SER A 5 -7.47 -9.15 -1.18
N CYS A 6 -7.61 -8.10 -0.37
CA CYS A 6 -6.60 -7.71 0.62
C CYS A 6 -7.15 -7.68 2.05
N SER A 7 -8.38 -7.20 2.25
CA SER A 7 -8.93 -6.96 3.59
C SER A 7 -9.11 -8.23 4.43
N VAL A 8 -9.25 -9.40 3.78
CA VAL A 8 -9.33 -10.69 4.47
C VAL A 8 -8.13 -10.94 5.38
N CYS A 9 -6.93 -10.49 5.00
CA CYS A 9 -5.72 -10.64 5.82
C CYS A 9 -5.31 -9.34 6.51
N HIS A 10 -5.56 -8.19 5.87
CA HIS A 10 -5.03 -6.90 6.29
C HIS A 10 -6.05 -5.98 7.00
N GLY A 11 -7.26 -6.48 7.24
CA GLY A 11 -8.36 -5.72 7.86
C GLY A 11 -9.09 -4.81 6.85
N ASP A 12 -10.36 -4.52 7.10
CA ASP A 12 -11.13 -3.61 6.23
C ASP A 12 -10.67 -2.16 6.34
N ASP A 13 -10.06 -1.80 7.48
CA ASP A 13 -9.56 -0.48 7.85
C ASP A 13 -8.02 -0.40 7.82
N LEU A 14 -7.36 -1.35 7.15
CA LEU A 14 -5.89 -1.45 7.10
C LEU A 14 -5.20 -1.72 8.45
N SER A 15 -5.94 -1.95 9.53
CA SER A 15 -5.36 -2.16 10.86
C SER A 15 -4.55 -3.44 10.99
N GLY A 16 -4.74 -4.38 10.05
CA GLY A 16 -4.14 -5.71 10.10
C GLY A 16 -4.92 -6.68 10.99
N GLY A 17 -4.37 -7.87 11.16
CA GLY A 17 -4.96 -8.90 12.01
C GLY A 17 -4.02 -10.08 12.21
N GLU A 18 -4.55 -11.21 12.66
CA GLU A 18 -3.74 -12.43 12.87
C GLU A 18 -3.16 -12.98 11.56
N MET A 19 -3.79 -12.68 10.42
CA MET A 19 -3.42 -13.19 9.10
C MET A 19 -2.47 -12.28 8.31
N GLY A 20 -2.28 -11.03 8.74
CA GLY A 20 -1.47 -10.07 8.01
C GLY A 20 -1.18 -8.79 8.80
N PRO A 21 -0.04 -8.14 8.56
CA PRO A 21 0.29 -6.89 9.24
C PRO A 21 -0.67 -5.76 8.84
N GLY A 22 -0.75 -4.74 9.68
CA GLY A 22 -1.41 -3.49 9.33
C GLY A 22 -0.70 -2.80 8.16
N LEU A 23 -1.49 -2.20 7.28
CA LEU A 23 -1.05 -1.49 6.08
C LEU A 23 -1.13 0.04 6.24
N ALA A 24 -1.38 0.51 7.46
CA ALA A 24 -1.42 1.92 7.82
C ALA A 24 -0.87 2.14 9.23
N GLY A 25 -0.72 3.41 9.60
CA GLY A 25 -0.28 3.84 10.93
C GLY A 25 1.22 3.64 11.20
N ASN A 26 1.61 3.89 12.45
CA ASN A 26 3.02 4.05 12.81
C ASN A 26 3.86 2.79 12.59
N SER A 27 3.29 1.59 12.73
CA SER A 27 4.02 0.34 12.47
C SER A 27 4.35 0.16 10.99
N PHE A 28 3.43 0.52 10.10
CA PHE A 28 3.68 0.52 8.66
C PHE A 28 4.74 1.57 8.32
N ILE A 29 4.57 2.81 8.79
CA ILE A 29 5.53 3.90 8.61
C ILE A 29 6.94 3.49 9.04
N SER A 30 7.13 2.92 10.23
CA SER A 30 8.46 2.54 10.71
C SER A 30 9.20 1.55 9.81
N PHE A 31 8.49 0.75 9.00
CA PHE A 31 9.09 -0.17 8.04
C PHE A 31 9.38 0.46 6.68
N TRP A 32 8.56 1.41 6.27
CA TRP A 32 8.55 1.96 4.91
C TRP A 32 9.09 3.39 4.83
N ASP A 33 9.38 4.02 5.96
CA ASP A 33 9.91 5.39 6.03
C ASP A 33 11.18 5.54 5.18
N GLY A 34 11.16 6.52 4.28
CA GLY A 34 12.26 6.80 3.36
C GLY A 34 12.31 5.90 2.11
N LEU A 35 11.39 4.94 1.96
CA LEU A 35 11.21 4.16 0.72
C LEU A 35 10.14 4.80 -0.17
N SER A 36 10.13 4.42 -1.45
CA SER A 36 9.12 4.90 -2.41
C SER A 36 7.88 4.00 -2.45
N LEU A 37 6.76 4.51 -2.98
CA LEU A 37 5.62 3.66 -3.34
C LEU A 37 5.98 2.62 -4.41
N GLY A 38 7.00 2.91 -5.23
CA GLY A 38 7.59 1.95 -6.16
C GLY A 38 8.21 0.75 -5.45
N ASP A 39 8.89 0.97 -4.32
CA ASP A 39 9.43 -0.12 -3.49
C ASP A 39 8.32 -0.96 -2.87
N LEU A 40 7.25 -0.31 -2.40
CA LEU A 40 6.05 -1.00 -1.90
C LEU A 40 5.39 -1.84 -3.00
N TYR A 41 5.17 -1.25 -4.18
CA TYR A 41 4.65 -1.95 -5.35
C TYR A 41 5.50 -3.17 -5.71
N ASN A 42 6.83 -3.02 -5.73
CA ASN A 42 7.73 -4.12 -6.06
C ASN A 42 7.54 -5.29 -5.09
N VAL A 43 7.46 -5.02 -3.79
CA VAL A 43 7.20 -6.06 -2.78
C VAL A 43 5.82 -6.68 -2.98
N MET A 44 4.77 -5.87 -3.18
CA MET A 44 3.42 -6.38 -3.43
C MET A 44 3.36 -7.29 -4.66
N SER A 45 4.00 -6.89 -5.76
CA SER A 45 3.97 -7.64 -7.02
C SER A 45 4.62 -9.03 -6.94
N VAL A 46 5.54 -9.24 -6.00
CA VAL A 46 6.25 -10.54 -5.86
C VAL A 46 5.76 -11.37 -4.68
N SER A 47 5.02 -10.78 -3.73
CA SER A 47 4.63 -11.46 -2.49
C SER A 47 3.12 -11.49 -2.24
N MET A 48 2.34 -10.65 -2.95
CA MET A 48 0.91 -10.51 -2.75
C MET A 48 0.13 -10.69 -4.05
N PRO A 49 -1.11 -11.20 -3.98
CA PRO A 49 -1.73 -11.84 -2.83
C PRO A 49 -0.97 -13.10 -2.34
N GLN A 50 -1.05 -13.41 -1.04
CA GLN A 50 -0.21 -14.45 -0.42
C GLN A 50 -0.47 -15.87 -0.97
N ASP A 51 -1.67 -16.12 -1.48
CA ASP A 51 -2.10 -17.37 -2.12
C ASP A 51 -1.73 -17.44 -3.60
N ASN A 52 -1.61 -16.29 -4.28
CA ASN A 52 -1.26 -16.20 -5.68
C ASN A 52 -0.43 -14.94 -6.01
N PRO A 53 0.87 -14.90 -5.65
CA PRO A 53 1.69 -13.70 -5.82
C PRO A 53 1.83 -13.27 -7.28
N GLY A 54 1.74 -11.96 -7.54
CA GLY A 54 1.89 -11.39 -8.89
C GLY A 54 0.70 -11.64 -9.82
N SER A 55 -0.45 -12.04 -9.26
CA SER A 55 -1.66 -12.35 -10.03
C SER A 55 -2.50 -11.13 -10.41
N LEU A 56 -2.25 -9.98 -9.78
CA LEU A 56 -2.90 -8.73 -10.13
C LEU A 56 -2.10 -8.02 -11.23
N ASP A 57 -2.79 -7.27 -12.08
CA ASP A 57 -2.13 -6.38 -13.02
C ASP A 57 -1.62 -5.10 -12.32
N THR A 58 -0.76 -4.33 -13.00
CA THR A 58 -0.17 -3.15 -12.38
C THR A 58 -1.22 -2.12 -11.94
N ALA A 59 -2.28 -1.91 -12.74
CA ALA A 59 -3.30 -0.93 -12.43
C ALA A 59 -4.05 -1.32 -11.14
N GLN A 60 -4.32 -2.61 -10.95
CA GLN A 60 -4.92 -3.13 -9.72
C GLN A 60 -4.02 -2.92 -8.49
N TYR A 61 -2.71 -3.07 -8.62
CA TYR A 61 -1.78 -2.75 -7.53
C TYR A 61 -1.75 -1.24 -7.24
N VAL A 62 -1.71 -0.39 -8.28
CA VAL A 62 -1.77 1.07 -8.13
C VAL A 62 -3.05 1.49 -7.41
N ASP A 63 -4.21 0.92 -7.77
CA ASP A 63 -5.50 1.18 -7.11
C ASP A 63 -5.48 0.80 -5.63
N VAL A 64 -4.83 -0.33 -5.28
CA VAL A 64 -4.69 -0.76 -3.88
C VAL A 64 -3.78 0.19 -3.10
N ILE A 65 -2.65 0.60 -3.67
CA ILE A 65 -1.74 1.57 -3.05
C ILE A 65 -2.44 2.92 -2.87
N ALA A 66 -3.17 3.39 -3.88
CA ALA A 66 -3.95 4.63 -3.80
C ALA A 66 -5.05 4.55 -2.72
N TYR A 67 -5.70 3.40 -2.57
CA TYR A 67 -6.64 3.17 -1.46
C TYR A 67 -5.94 3.21 -0.11
N MET A 68 -4.77 2.55 0.01
CA MET A 68 -3.97 2.60 1.24
C MET A 68 -3.67 4.04 1.64
N LEU A 69 -3.19 4.86 0.71
CA LEU A 69 -2.88 6.28 0.96
C LEU A 69 -4.09 7.14 1.32
N GLN A 70 -5.28 6.85 0.80
CA GLN A 70 -6.50 7.60 1.13
C GLN A 70 -7.00 7.31 2.55
N GLU A 71 -6.92 6.05 2.97
CA GLU A 71 -7.36 5.61 4.30
C GLU A 71 -6.31 5.88 5.38
N SER A 72 -5.05 6.05 4.97
CA SER A 72 -3.97 6.41 5.88
C SER A 72 -3.75 7.92 5.87
N GLU A 73 -3.31 8.47 6.99
CA GLU A 73 -3.06 9.91 7.15
C GLU A 73 -1.77 10.34 6.41
N PHE A 74 -1.56 9.87 5.19
CA PHE A 74 -0.40 10.24 4.38
C PHE A 74 -0.70 11.49 3.55
N PRO A 75 0.34 12.27 3.21
CA PRO A 75 0.17 13.41 2.33
C PRO A 75 -0.06 12.89 0.91
N THR A 76 -1.32 12.83 0.51
CA THR A 76 -1.71 12.55 -0.88
C THR A 76 -1.61 13.85 -1.68
N GLY A 77 -0.89 13.85 -2.80
CA GLY A 77 -0.95 14.96 -3.76
C GLY A 77 -2.30 15.01 -4.48
N ASP A 78 -2.67 16.17 -5.04
CA ASP A 78 -3.95 16.38 -5.75
C ASP A 78 -4.08 15.64 -7.11
N GLY A 79 -3.09 14.82 -7.49
CA GLY A 79 -3.03 14.15 -8.79
C GLY A 79 -3.37 12.66 -8.72
N GLU A 80 -3.89 12.10 -9.83
CA GLU A 80 -4.08 10.66 -9.97
C GLU A 80 -2.74 9.92 -9.83
N LEU A 81 -2.69 8.92 -8.94
CA LEU A 81 -1.53 8.07 -8.80
C LEU A 81 -1.41 7.20 -10.04
N SER A 82 -0.32 7.34 -10.78
CA SER A 82 -0.02 6.52 -11.96
C SER A 82 1.17 5.61 -11.69
N GLU A 83 1.30 4.50 -12.44
CA GLU A 83 2.44 3.59 -12.36
C GLU A 83 3.78 4.33 -12.42
N GLY A 84 3.91 5.31 -13.33
CA GLY A 84 5.12 6.10 -13.51
C GLY A 84 5.45 7.03 -12.34
N ALA A 85 4.48 7.37 -11.49
CA ALA A 85 4.67 8.26 -10.35
C ALA A 85 5.05 7.51 -9.06
N LEU A 86 4.90 6.17 -9.01
CA LEU A 86 5.14 5.39 -7.79
C LEU A 86 6.57 5.55 -7.25
N GLY A 87 7.56 5.60 -8.14
CA GLY A 87 8.97 5.75 -7.75
C GLY A 87 9.33 7.14 -7.20
N ASP A 88 8.51 8.16 -7.49
CA ASP A 88 8.78 9.55 -7.11
C ASP A 88 8.13 9.93 -5.77
N VAL A 89 7.18 9.12 -5.29
CA VAL A 89 6.44 9.38 -4.05
C VAL A 89 7.08 8.58 -2.91
N ALA A 90 7.69 9.29 -1.97
CA ALA A 90 8.26 8.69 -0.76
C ALA A 90 7.17 8.44 0.30
N ILE A 91 7.26 7.29 0.96
CA ILE A 91 6.50 6.95 2.16
C ILE A 91 7.23 7.60 3.33
N GLN A 92 6.59 8.57 3.98
CA GLN A 92 7.18 9.31 5.09
C GLN A 92 6.15 9.49 6.19
N ALA A 93 6.62 9.45 7.44
CA ALA A 93 5.82 9.93 8.55
C ALA A 93 5.53 11.42 8.33
N GLU A 94 4.27 11.84 8.40
CA GLU A 94 3.98 13.27 8.46
C GLU A 94 4.66 13.84 9.72
N ALA A 95 5.68 14.67 9.53
CA ALA A 95 6.11 15.58 10.59
C ALA A 95 5.00 16.64 10.69
N GLN A 96 4.16 16.51 11.72
CA GLN A 96 3.24 17.56 12.18
C GLN A 96 3.90 18.95 12.17
#